data_AF-A0A2R9BRD2-F1
#
_entry.id   AF-A0A2R9BRD2-F1
#
_cell.length_a   1.000
_cell.length_b   1.000
_cell.length_c   1.000
_cell.angle_alpha   90.00
_cell.angle_beta   90.00
_cell.angle_gamma   90.00
#
_symmetry.space_group_name_H-M   'P 1'
#
loop_
_entity.id
_entity.type
_entity.pdbx_description
1 polymer ?
#
loop_
_entity_poly.entity_id
_entity_poly.type
_entity_poly.pdbx_seq_one_letter_code
_entity_poly.pdbx_strand_id
1 'polypeptide(L)'
;MSKNTVSSARFRKVDVDEYDENKFVDEEDGGDGQAGPDEGEVDSCLRQYPSALQAALKNPPINTKSQAVKALAAGGVGSIVRVLTARKTV
;
A
#
# COMPACT_ATOMS: atom_id res chain seq x y z
N MET A 1 9.54 43.73 29.56
CA MET A 1 9.12 42.48 28.90
C MET A 1 9.55 42.53 27.44
N SER A 2 10.46 41.65 27.01
CA SER A 2 10.99 41.62 25.66
C SER A 2 9.93 41.15 24.66
N LYS A 3 9.41 42.08 23.86
CA LYS A 3 8.56 41.81 22.69
C LYS A 3 9.42 41.16 21.60
N ASN A 4 9.65 39.85 21.66
CA ASN A 4 10.35 39.13 20.58
C ASN A 4 9.78 37.73 20.29
N THR A 5 8.50 37.48 20.56
CA THR A 5 7.97 36.11 20.65
C THR A 5 7.12 35.64 19.47
N VAL A 6 6.86 36.45 18.44
CA VAL A 6 6.02 36.02 17.29
C VAL A 6 6.81 35.65 16.03
N SER A 7 7.97 36.26 15.78
CA SER A 7 8.82 35.92 14.61
C SER A 7 9.79 34.76 14.91
N SER A 8 10.25 34.65 16.16
CA SER A 8 11.28 33.67 16.57
C SER A 8 10.81 32.21 16.56
N ALA A 9 9.51 31.93 16.45
CA ALA A 9 9.02 30.56 16.33
C ALA A 9 8.92 30.09 14.88
N ARG A 10 9.04 31.00 13.89
CA ARG A 10 8.86 30.67 12.47
C ARG A 10 9.98 29.78 11.93
N PHE A 11 11.22 29.99 12.39
CA PHE A 11 12.37 29.16 12.01
C PHE A 11 12.38 27.79 12.70
N ARG A 12 11.67 27.63 13.83
CA ARG A 12 11.54 26.33 14.53
C ARG A 12 10.53 25.38 13.89
N LYS A 13 9.78 25.87 12.90
CA LYS A 13 8.85 25.05 12.09
C LYS A 13 9.57 24.42 10.88
N VAL A 14 10.80 24.84 10.62
CA VAL A 14 11.60 24.27 9.53
C VAL A 14 12.16 22.95 10.04
N ASP A 15 11.78 21.88 9.37
CA ASP A 15 12.35 20.56 9.59
C ASP A 15 13.69 20.49 8.85
N VAL A 16 14.79 20.67 9.58
CA VAL A 16 16.15 20.64 9.02
C VAL A 16 16.59 19.20 8.74
N ASP A 17 16.04 18.23 9.48
CA ASP A 17 16.39 16.81 9.38
C ASP A 17 15.88 16.21 8.05
N GLU A 18 14.86 16.81 7.43
CA GLU A 18 14.35 16.42 6.10
C GLU A 18 15.43 16.51 5.01
N TYR A 19 16.41 17.40 5.17
CA TYR A 19 17.50 17.65 4.20
C TYR A 19 18.86 17.09 4.64
N ASP A 20 18.92 16.26 5.69
CA ASP A 20 20.16 15.58 6.07
C ASP A 20 20.58 14.58 4.98
N GLU A 21 21.80 14.74 4.45
CA GLU A 21 22.37 13.85 3.43
C GLU A 21 22.51 12.40 3.92
N ASN A 22 22.52 12.18 5.24
CA ASN A 22 22.57 10.86 5.86
C ASN A 22 21.19 10.27 6.17
N LYS A 23 20.11 10.96 5.82
CA LYS A 23 18.75 10.45 5.99
C LYS A 23 18.57 9.19 5.16
N PHE A 24 18.12 8.11 5.79
CA PHE A 24 17.84 6.86 5.08
C PHE A 24 16.70 7.06 4.08
N VAL A 25 16.94 6.67 2.83
CA VAL A 25 15.95 6.66 1.76
C VAL A 25 15.68 5.22 1.36
N ASP A 26 14.41 4.84 1.28
CA ASP A 26 14.03 3.52 0.79
C ASP A 26 14.35 3.42 -0.71
N GLU A 27 14.93 2.28 -1.11
CA GLU A 27 15.07 1.93 -2.52
C GLU A 27 13.69 1.58 -3.10
N GLU A 28 12.99 2.56 -3.67
CA GLU A 28 11.76 2.30 -4.43
C GLU A 28 12.10 1.91 -5.88
N ASP A 29 12.12 0.60 -6.17
CA ASP A 29 12.01 0.09 -7.54
C ASP A 29 10.56 0.34 -8.02
N GLY A 30 10.33 1.49 -8.64
CA GLY A 30 9.01 1.93 -9.10
C GLY A 30 8.50 1.12 -10.29
N GLY A 31 7.85 0.00 -10.02
CA GLY A 31 7.20 -0.82 -11.03
C GLY A 31 5.81 -0.27 -11.38
N ASP A 32 5.73 0.69 -12.30
CA ASP A 32 4.45 1.26 -12.78
C ASP A 32 3.49 0.24 -13.44
N GLY A 33 3.95 -1.01 -13.68
CA GLY A 33 3.19 -2.06 -14.35
C GLY A 33 2.48 -3.09 -13.46
N GLN A 34 2.62 -3.05 -12.13
CA GLN A 34 1.95 -4.04 -11.26
C GLN A 34 0.49 -3.66 -11.00
N ALA A 35 -0.43 -4.29 -11.73
CA ALA A 35 -1.89 -4.08 -11.61
C ALA A 35 -2.54 -4.85 -10.45
N GLY A 36 -1.82 -5.78 -9.81
CA GLY A 36 -2.37 -6.65 -8.78
C GLY A 36 -2.90 -7.99 -9.33
N PRO A 37 -3.66 -8.75 -8.52
CA PRO A 37 -4.22 -10.05 -8.90
C PRO A 37 -5.28 -9.93 -10.01
N ASP A 38 -5.43 -10.97 -10.83
CA ASP A 38 -6.49 -11.04 -11.83
C ASP A 38 -7.83 -11.35 -11.16
N GLU A 39 -8.73 -10.35 -11.16
CA GLU A 39 -10.04 -10.44 -10.53
C GLU A 39 -10.96 -11.48 -11.19
N GLY A 40 -10.86 -11.69 -12.50
CA GLY A 40 -11.65 -12.69 -13.22
C GLY A 40 -11.21 -14.11 -12.90
N GLU A 41 -9.90 -14.34 -12.78
CA GLU A 41 -9.35 -15.64 -12.34
C GLU A 41 -9.75 -15.93 -10.88
N VAL A 42 -9.63 -14.94 -10.00
CA VAL A 42 -10.01 -15.08 -8.59
C VAL A 42 -11.50 -15.39 -8.43
N ASP A 43 -12.37 -14.67 -9.14
CA ASP A 43 -13.82 -14.87 -9.05
C ASP A 43 -14.23 -16.26 -9.56
N SER A 44 -13.62 -16.70 -10.67
CA SER A 44 -13.84 -18.03 -11.25
C SER A 44 -13.46 -19.15 -10.28
N CYS A 45 -12.41 -18.95 -9.48
CA CYS A 45 -11.93 -19.92 -8.51
C CYS A 45 -12.50 -19.74 -7.11
N LEU A 46 -13.32 -18.72 -6.82
CA LEU A 46 -13.68 -18.32 -5.45
C LEU A 46 -14.34 -19.44 -4.62
N ARG A 47 -15.03 -20.38 -5.28
CA ARG A 47 -15.66 -21.56 -4.65
C ARG A 47 -14.72 -22.76 -4.52
N GLN A 48 -13.56 -22.73 -5.16
CA GLN A 48 -12.54 -23.78 -5.16
C GLN A 48 -11.31 -23.31 -4.41
N TYR A 49 -11.36 -23.47 -3.08
CA TYR A 49 -10.17 -23.37 -2.27
C TYR A 49 -9.32 -24.66 -2.44
N PRO A 50 -7.99 -24.59 -2.63
CA PRO A 50 -7.09 -23.43 -2.49
C PRO A 50 -6.78 -22.65 -3.78
N SER A 51 -7.33 -23.03 -4.94
CA SER A 51 -7.04 -22.40 -6.24
C SER A 51 -7.30 -20.90 -6.24
N ALA A 52 -8.37 -20.45 -5.59
CA ALA A 52 -8.68 -19.02 -5.42
C ALA A 52 -7.57 -18.24 -4.71
N LEU A 53 -6.95 -18.86 -3.69
CA LEU A 53 -5.86 -18.25 -2.94
C LEU A 53 -4.61 -18.13 -3.81
N GLN A 54 -4.31 -19.18 -4.59
CA GLN A 54 -3.18 -19.14 -5.51
C GLN A 54 -3.35 -18.00 -6.52
N ALA A 55 -4.52 -17.89 -7.16
CA ALA A 55 -4.81 -16.79 -8.09
C ALA A 55 -4.65 -15.40 -7.45
N ALA A 56 -5.18 -15.21 -6.24
CA ALA A 56 -5.10 -13.94 -5.53
C ALA A 56 -3.67 -13.53 -5.12
N LEU A 57 -2.74 -14.49 -5.05
CA LEU A 57 -1.35 -14.25 -4.62
C LEU A 57 -0.33 -14.27 -5.78
N LYS A 58 -0.75 -14.48 -7.03
CA LYS A 58 0.16 -14.56 -8.18
C LYS A 58 0.94 -13.27 -8.45
N ASN A 59 0.26 -12.12 -8.41
CA ASN A 59 0.83 -10.83 -8.82
C ASN A 59 0.54 -9.76 -7.75
N PRO A 60 1.19 -9.79 -6.57
CA PRO A 60 0.98 -8.78 -5.56
C PRO A 60 1.53 -7.42 -6.02
N PRO A 61 0.81 -6.31 -5.79
CA PRO A 61 1.25 -4.97 -6.18
C PRO A 61 2.25 -4.38 -5.18
N ILE A 62 3.43 -4.98 -5.08
CA ILE A 62 4.48 -4.62 -4.11
C ILE A 62 5.16 -3.30 -4.51
N ASN A 63 5.49 -3.17 -5.80
CA ASN A 63 6.35 -2.12 -6.34
C ASN A 63 5.59 -0.91 -6.88
N THR A 64 4.25 -0.94 -6.87
CA THR A 64 3.45 0.21 -7.31
C THR A 64 3.38 1.28 -6.23
N LYS A 65 3.47 2.56 -6.64
CA LYS A 65 3.19 3.72 -5.77
C LYS A 65 1.69 4.00 -5.63
N SER A 66 0.85 3.34 -6.45
CA SER A 66 -0.60 3.55 -6.43
C SER A 66 -1.24 2.88 -5.22
N GLN A 67 -1.60 3.68 -4.22
CA GLN A 67 -2.38 3.20 -3.07
C GLN A 67 -3.72 2.59 -3.51
N ALA A 68 -4.33 3.09 -4.58
CA ALA A 68 -5.57 2.53 -5.13
C ALA A 68 -5.38 1.08 -5.59
N VAL A 69 -4.28 0.77 -6.27
CA VAL A 69 -3.98 -0.61 -6.71
C VAL A 69 -3.72 -1.53 -5.51
N LYS A 70 -2.96 -1.05 -4.52
CA LYS A 70 -2.72 -1.80 -3.27
C LYS A 70 -4.04 -2.08 -2.52
N ALA A 71 -4.94 -1.11 -2.48
CA ALA A 71 -6.25 -1.25 -1.85
C ALA A 71 -7.19 -2.18 -2.63
N LEU A 72 -7.13 -2.19 -3.97
CA LEU A 72 -7.91 -3.12 -4.80
C LEU A 72 -7.45 -4.56 -4.64
N ALA A 73 -6.15 -4.82 -4.47
CA ALA A 73 -5.66 -6.17 -4.24
C ALA A 73 -5.95 -6.69 -2.82
N ALA A 74 -5.64 -5.87 -1.79
CA ALA A 74 -5.57 -6.34 -0.39
C ALA A 74 -6.56 -5.65 0.57
N GLY A 75 -7.27 -4.61 0.15
CA GLY A 75 -8.21 -3.87 0.98
C GLY A 75 -9.53 -4.64 1.23
N GLY A 76 -10.46 -4.04 1.97
CA GLY A 76 -11.65 -4.72 2.49
C GLY A 76 -12.50 -5.50 1.46
N VAL A 77 -12.60 -5.01 0.21
CA VAL A 77 -13.31 -5.70 -0.90
C VAL A 77 -12.33 -6.30 -1.93
N GLY A 78 -11.03 -6.24 -1.66
CA GLY A 78 -10.01 -6.77 -2.55
C GLY A 78 -10.07 -8.29 -2.67
N SER A 79 -9.56 -8.80 -3.79
CA SER A 79 -9.56 -10.24 -4.10
C SER A 79 -8.97 -11.09 -2.98
N ILE A 80 -7.87 -10.65 -2.36
CA ILE A 80 -7.21 -11.39 -1.28
C ILE A 80 -8.13 -11.54 -0.06
N VAL A 81 -8.74 -10.44 0.41
CA VAL A 81 -9.64 -10.47 1.57
C VAL A 81 -10.93 -11.24 1.25
N ARG A 82 -11.48 -11.10 0.03
CA ARG A 82 -12.64 -11.88 -0.42
C ARG A 82 -12.38 -13.38 -0.39
N VAL A 83 -11.23 -13.83 -0.90
CA VAL A 83 -10.87 -15.26 -0.86
C VAL A 83 -10.74 -15.76 0.59
N LEU A 84 -10.11 -14.98 1.48
CA LEU A 84 -9.93 -15.37 2.88
C LEU A 84 -11.25 -15.40 3.66
N THR A 85 -12.18 -14.49 3.35
CA THR A 85 -13.49 -14.44 4.00
C THR A 85 -14.45 -15.50 3.48
N ALA A 86 -14.42 -15.82 2.18
CA ALA A 86 -15.24 -16.87 1.57
C ALA A 86 -15.00 -18.26 2.19
N ARG A 87 -13.77 -18.53 2.67
CA ARG A 87 -13.43 -19.81 3.34
C ARG A 87 -14.15 -20.01 4.67
N LYS A 88 -14.54 -18.95 5.38
CA LYS A 88 -15.25 -19.05 6.68
C LYS A 88 -16.74 -19.38 6.55
N THR A 89 -17.29 -19.32 5.33
CA THR A 89 -18.73 -19.44 5.08
C THR A 89 -19.15 -20.86 4.66
N VAL A 90 -18.24 -21.85 4.77
CA VAL A 90 -18.51 -23.28 4.51
C VAL A 90 -18.30 -24.08 5.78
#